data_AF-A0A9R0T8R3-F1
#
_entry.id   AF-A0A9R0T8R3-F1
#
_cell.length_a   1.000
_cell.length_b   1.000
_cell.length_c   1.000
_cell.angle_alpha   90.00
_cell.angle_beta   90.00
_cell.angle_gamma   90.00
#
_symmetry.space_group_name_H-M   'P 1'
#
loop_
_entity.id
_entity.type
_entity.pdbx_description
1 polymer ?
#
loop_
_entity_poly.entity_id
_entity_poly.type
_entity_poly.pdbx_seq_one_letter_code
_entity_poly.pdbx_strand_id
1 'polypeptide(L)'
;MAAVLCAQDGCDHLNCHDGPFLVAFAGSNELERTMFASFYSSEAAEWSKMISIENPNATSAMEETGHTAVVGNKVYFPRESSRRIVVYDVGEQELSAINLQDQPCGKLMGEEDGALVFASMGDSKLYLRLMEDGPNGVVARGQRRVVELQTSLPPSALSSTYWMVRKTFVSGGPSLVGFASGAGVIFLNTEAGLFTIEVCSGQTKKVHRKMFVQTVIPYVSFYSRDHVGDGMPLP
;
A
#
# COMPACT_ATOMS: atom_id res chain seq x y z
N MET A 1 9.15 -4.27 7.35
CA MET A 1 7.72 -4.30 6.97
C MET A 1 7.36 -5.68 6.46
N ALA A 2 6.09 -6.06 6.54
CA ALA A 2 5.61 -7.34 6.02
C ALA A 2 4.31 -7.18 5.23
N ALA A 3 4.06 -8.12 4.31
CA ALA A 3 2.81 -8.25 3.58
C ALA A 3 2.46 -9.73 3.46
N VAL A 4 1.15 -10.04 3.43
CA VAL A 4 0.65 -11.41 3.24
C VAL A 4 0.17 -11.55 1.81
N LEU A 5 0.57 -12.63 1.14
CA LEU A 5 0.16 -12.99 -0.21
C LEU A 5 -0.53 -14.35 -0.18
N CYS A 6 -1.52 -14.54 -1.05
CA CYS A 6 -2.10 -15.86 -1.29
C CYS A 6 -1.14 -16.63 -2.21
N ALA A 7 -0.79 -17.87 -1.83
CA ALA A 7 0.19 -18.70 -2.55
C ALA A 7 -0.46 -19.61 -3.60
N GLN A 8 -1.78 -19.48 -3.79
CA GLN A 8 -2.56 -20.32 -4.70
C GLN A 8 -2.42 -19.81 -6.15
N ASP A 9 -1.93 -20.67 -7.04
CA ASP A 9 -1.82 -20.38 -8.47
C ASP A 9 -3.18 -20.06 -9.09
N GLY A 10 -3.23 -18.98 -9.89
CA GLY A 10 -4.43 -18.56 -10.62
C GLY A 10 -5.56 -18.01 -9.75
N CYS A 11 -5.28 -17.66 -8.49
CA CYS A 11 -6.25 -17.04 -7.60
C CYS A 11 -6.48 -15.56 -7.97
N ASP A 12 -7.74 -15.11 -7.97
CA ASP A 12 -8.11 -13.71 -8.23
C ASP A 12 -7.93 -12.79 -7.00
N HIS A 13 -7.54 -13.36 -5.86
CA HIS A 13 -7.19 -12.70 -4.59
C HIS A 13 -8.27 -11.79 -3.98
N LEU A 14 -9.44 -11.66 -4.60
CA LEU A 14 -10.57 -10.86 -4.10
C LEU A 14 -11.24 -11.55 -2.91
N ASN A 15 -11.28 -12.90 -2.89
CA ASN A 15 -11.88 -13.72 -1.83
C ASN A 15 -11.04 -14.95 -1.47
N CYS A 16 -9.70 -14.86 -1.52
CA CYS A 16 -8.81 -15.96 -1.09
C CYS A 16 -8.86 -16.10 0.44
N HIS A 17 -9.72 -16.98 0.95
CA HIS A 17 -9.89 -17.23 2.39
C HIS A 17 -9.35 -18.58 2.86
N ASP A 18 -9.19 -19.53 1.95
CA ASP A 18 -8.77 -20.91 2.25
C ASP A 18 -7.68 -21.34 1.27
N GLY A 19 -6.43 -21.28 1.70
CA GLY A 19 -5.27 -21.69 0.90
C GLY A 19 -3.95 -21.36 1.59
N PRO A 20 -2.83 -21.93 1.12
CA PRO A 20 -1.52 -21.54 1.59
C PRO A 20 -1.29 -20.05 1.33
N PHE A 21 -0.65 -19.39 2.28
CA PHE A 21 -0.21 -18.00 2.20
C PHE A 21 1.30 -17.89 2.33
N LEU A 22 1.84 -16.81 1.76
CA LEU A 22 3.21 -16.35 1.94
C LEU A 22 3.22 -15.09 2.79
N VAL A 23 4.24 -14.92 3.64
CA VAL A 23 4.50 -13.65 4.33
C VAL A 23 5.80 -13.08 3.79
N ALA A 24 5.70 -12.09 2.91
CA ALA A 24 6.87 -11.35 2.44
C ALA A 24 7.31 -10.36 3.51
N PHE A 25 8.61 -10.35 3.80
CA PHE A 25 9.23 -9.44 4.74
C PHE A 25 10.38 -8.71 4.07
N ALA A 26 10.46 -7.40 4.30
CA ALA A 26 11.58 -6.58 3.89
C ALA A 26 12.06 -5.68 5.03
N GLY A 27 13.36 -5.44 5.08
CA GLY A 27 14.03 -4.63 6.09
C GLY A 27 15.22 -3.86 5.51
N SER A 28 15.76 -2.95 6.32
CA SER A 28 17.00 -2.23 6.03
C SER A 28 17.96 -2.34 7.20
N ASN A 29 19.24 -2.54 6.89
CA ASN A 29 20.33 -2.48 7.87
C ASN A 29 21.13 -1.19 7.62
N GLU A 30 21.08 -0.26 8.57
CA GLU A 30 21.77 1.03 8.44
C GLU A 30 23.29 0.90 8.56
N LEU A 31 23.77 -0.03 9.40
CA LEU A 31 25.21 -0.24 9.63
C LEU A 31 25.88 -0.80 8.39
N GLU A 32 25.26 -1.81 7.79
CA GLU A 32 25.76 -2.47 6.57
C GLU A 32 25.34 -1.73 5.30
N ARG A 33 24.46 -0.73 5.43
CA ARG A 33 23.85 -0.01 4.30
C ARG A 33 23.24 -0.96 3.28
N THR A 34 22.50 -1.97 3.76
CA THR A 34 21.84 -2.97 2.91
C THR A 34 20.33 -2.93 3.09
N MET A 35 19.62 -3.37 2.06
CA MET A 35 18.21 -3.75 2.16
C MET A 35 18.12 -5.26 1.97
N PHE A 36 17.24 -5.89 2.72
CA PHE A 36 17.10 -7.34 2.69
C PHE A 36 15.64 -7.75 2.68
N ALA A 37 15.38 -8.91 2.11
CA ALA A 37 14.05 -9.49 2.05
C ALA A 37 14.11 -11.01 2.21
N SER A 38 13.00 -11.57 2.66
CA SER A 38 12.76 -13.02 2.80
C SER A 38 11.24 -13.22 2.82
N PHE A 39 10.77 -14.42 2.52
CA PHE A 39 9.37 -14.77 2.72
C PHE A 39 9.21 -16.04 3.55
N TYR A 40 8.13 -16.11 4.31
CA TYR A 40 7.67 -17.34 4.95
C TYR A 40 6.64 -18.03 4.06
N SER A 41 6.73 -19.35 3.91
CA SER A 41 5.68 -20.17 3.30
C SER A 41 4.95 -20.96 4.37
N SER A 42 3.63 -20.81 4.42
CA SER A 42 2.77 -21.62 5.31
C SER A 42 2.67 -23.08 4.88
N GLU A 43 2.89 -23.38 3.60
CA GLU A 43 2.89 -24.75 3.07
C GLU A 43 4.14 -25.52 3.51
N ALA A 44 5.31 -24.90 3.34
CA ALA A 44 6.59 -25.47 3.78
C ALA A 44 6.85 -25.29 5.28
N ALA A 45 6.09 -24.41 5.93
CA ALA A 45 6.32 -23.93 7.30
C ALA A 45 7.72 -23.35 7.54
N GLU A 46 8.34 -22.77 6.51
CA GLU A 46 9.74 -22.33 6.52
C GLU A 46 9.92 -20.93 5.92
N TRP A 47 11.01 -20.28 6.32
CA TRP A 47 11.48 -19.04 5.70
C TRP A 47 12.41 -19.33 4.54
N SER A 48 12.30 -18.55 3.47
CA SER A 48 13.22 -18.55 2.35
C SER A 48 14.60 -18.05 2.78
N LYS A 49 15.61 -18.36 1.97
CA LYS A 49 16.91 -17.71 2.10
C LYS A 49 16.72 -16.19 2.01
N MET A 50 17.42 -15.47 2.89
CA MET A 50 17.47 -14.02 2.87
C MET A 50 18.29 -13.54 1.67
N ILE A 51 17.72 -12.60 0.91
CA ILE A 51 18.41 -11.88 -0.15
C ILE A 51 18.69 -10.45 0.31
N SER A 52 19.79 -9.87 -0.17
CA SER A 52 20.18 -8.52 0.19
C SER A 52 20.79 -7.77 -0.98
N ILE A 53 20.52 -6.48 -1.07
CA ILE A 53 21.16 -5.57 -2.02
C ILE A 53 21.79 -4.39 -1.29
N GLU A 54 22.83 -3.80 -1.88
CA GLU A 54 23.42 -2.57 -1.37
C GLU A 54 22.42 -1.41 -1.46
N ASN A 55 22.37 -0.63 -0.39
CA ASN A 55 21.61 0.60 -0.27
C ASN A 55 22.55 1.73 0.14
N PRO A 56 23.36 2.27 -0.78
CA PRO A 56 24.33 3.33 -0.48
C PRO A 56 23.70 4.61 0.09
N ASN A 57 22.37 4.77 -0.03
CA ASN A 57 21.60 5.90 0.50
C ASN A 57 20.78 5.51 1.75
N ALA A 58 21.28 4.58 2.56
CA ALA A 58 20.71 4.09 3.81
C ALA A 58 20.61 5.15 4.95
N THR A 59 20.22 6.39 4.65
CA THR A 59 20.02 7.45 5.65
C THR A 59 18.60 7.52 6.22
N SER A 60 17.70 6.63 5.78
CA SER A 60 16.34 6.55 6.28
C SER A 60 15.85 5.12 6.45
N ALA A 61 15.14 4.87 7.54
CA ALA A 61 14.50 3.58 7.81
C ALA A 61 13.39 3.29 6.78
N MET A 62 12.94 2.04 6.75
CA MET A 62 11.68 1.70 6.08
C MET A 62 10.51 2.49 6.71
N GLU A 63 9.49 2.86 5.92
CA GLU A 63 8.33 3.55 6.46
C GLU A 63 7.55 2.61 7.39
N GLU A 64 7.74 2.73 8.71
CA GLU A 64 7.05 1.88 9.70
C GLU A 64 5.52 2.03 9.65
N THR A 65 5.06 3.14 9.08
CA THR A 65 3.66 3.55 8.98
C THR A 65 3.10 3.43 7.55
N GLY A 66 3.91 2.95 6.60
CA GLY A 66 3.57 2.90 5.19
C GLY A 66 2.67 1.71 4.82
N HIS A 67 1.77 1.93 3.87
CA HIS A 67 1.02 0.85 3.22
C HIS A 67 1.90 0.14 2.21
N THR A 68 1.96 -1.18 2.30
CA THR A 68 2.55 -2.01 1.27
C THR A 68 1.52 -2.24 0.17
N ALA A 69 1.93 -2.11 -1.09
CA ALA A 69 1.11 -2.56 -2.21
C ALA A 69 1.56 -3.96 -2.62
N VAL A 70 0.60 -4.80 -3.00
CA VAL A 70 0.85 -6.16 -3.47
C VAL A 70 0.18 -6.30 -4.83
N VAL A 71 0.95 -6.71 -5.84
CA VAL A 71 0.46 -6.96 -7.20
C VAL A 71 1.13 -8.23 -7.72
N GLY A 72 0.32 -9.27 -7.95
CA GLY A 72 0.83 -10.61 -8.23
C GLY A 72 1.81 -11.05 -7.13
N ASN A 73 3.01 -11.48 -7.53
CA ASN A 73 4.07 -11.91 -6.61
C ASN A 73 4.98 -10.77 -6.12
N LYS A 74 4.71 -9.52 -6.53
CA LYS A 74 5.55 -8.37 -6.19
C LYS A 74 4.96 -7.59 -5.02
N VAL A 75 5.80 -7.29 -4.04
CA VAL A 75 5.46 -6.43 -2.89
C VAL A 75 6.27 -5.15 -2.95
N TYR A 76 5.55 -4.03 -2.83
CA TYR A 76 6.09 -2.68 -2.93
C TYR A 76 6.11 -2.04 -1.54
N PHE A 77 7.32 -1.87 -1.02
CA PHE A 77 7.59 -1.34 0.32
C PHE A 77 8.04 0.12 0.22
N PRO A 78 7.20 1.10 0.60
CA PRO A 78 7.60 2.50 0.61
C PRO A 78 8.64 2.76 1.72
N ARG A 79 9.55 3.71 1.48
CA ARG A 79 10.61 4.04 2.43
C ARG A 79 10.39 5.41 3.06
N GLU A 80 10.60 5.51 4.37
CA GLU A 80 10.38 6.75 5.11
C GLU A 80 11.28 7.85 4.55
N SER A 81 10.73 9.06 4.38
CA SER A 81 11.46 10.28 3.97
C SER A 81 12.21 10.22 2.63
N SER A 82 12.08 9.13 1.86
CA SER A 82 12.68 9.00 0.54
C SER A 82 11.62 8.69 -0.50
N ARG A 83 11.72 9.29 -1.68
CA ARG A 83 10.88 8.95 -2.84
C ARG A 83 11.32 7.62 -3.47
N ARG A 84 11.62 6.60 -2.66
CA ARG A 84 12.07 5.28 -3.10
C ARG A 84 11.15 4.20 -2.57
N ILE A 85 10.93 3.19 -3.39
CA ILE A 85 10.16 2.01 -3.04
C ILE A 85 11.03 0.80 -3.29
N VAL A 86 11.10 -0.08 -2.30
CA VAL A 86 11.72 -1.38 -2.45
C VAL A 86 10.70 -2.33 -3.04
N VAL A 87 11.08 -3.05 -4.08
CA VAL A 87 10.23 -4.06 -4.71
C VAL A 87 10.84 -5.41 -4.42
N TYR A 88 10.06 -6.28 -3.79
CA TYR A 88 10.42 -7.66 -3.60
C TYR A 88 9.53 -8.54 -4.47
N ASP A 89 10.12 -9.18 -5.47
CA ASP A 89 9.47 -10.26 -6.20
C ASP A 89 9.67 -11.56 -5.42
N VAL A 90 8.59 -12.05 -4.83
CA VAL A 90 8.60 -13.27 -4.01
C VAL A 90 8.79 -14.51 -4.88
N GLY A 91 8.27 -14.50 -6.12
CA GLY A 91 8.33 -15.63 -7.03
C GLY A 91 9.74 -15.84 -7.60
N GLU A 92 10.36 -14.75 -8.05
CA GLU A 92 11.71 -14.78 -8.60
C GLU A 92 12.82 -14.66 -7.53
N GLN A 93 12.44 -14.38 -6.28
CA GLN A 93 13.37 -14.02 -5.19
C GLN A 93 14.32 -12.87 -5.58
N GLU A 94 13.77 -11.84 -6.20
CA GLU A 94 14.52 -10.68 -6.64
C GLU A 94 14.17 -9.43 -5.84
N LEU A 95 15.20 -8.70 -5.43
CA LEU A 95 15.05 -7.43 -4.71
C LEU A 95 15.54 -6.30 -5.61
N SER A 96 14.69 -5.30 -5.81
CA SER A 96 15.00 -4.10 -6.59
C SER A 96 14.46 -2.85 -5.91
N ALA A 97 14.71 -1.68 -6.50
CA ALA A 97 14.21 -0.42 -6.00
C ALA A 97 13.78 0.52 -7.12
N ILE A 98 12.64 1.19 -6.93
CA ILE A 98 12.11 2.21 -7.82
C ILE A 98 12.40 3.58 -7.22
N ASN A 99 12.76 4.55 -8.06
CA ASN A 99 12.91 5.95 -7.69
C ASN A 99 11.74 6.78 -8.24
N LEU A 100 10.96 7.39 -7.34
CA LEU A 100 9.84 8.28 -7.62
C LEU A 100 10.23 9.76 -7.51
N GLN A 101 11.51 10.12 -7.69
CA GLN A 101 11.98 11.50 -7.51
C GLN A 101 11.18 12.54 -8.33
N ASP A 102 10.70 12.17 -9.52
CA ASP A 102 9.91 13.06 -10.38
C ASP A 102 8.40 13.07 -10.06
N GLN A 103 7.97 12.31 -9.04
CA GLN A 103 6.55 12.21 -8.68
C GLN A 103 6.19 13.11 -7.49
N PRO A 104 4.97 13.69 -7.47
CA PRO A 104 4.42 14.35 -6.29
C PRO A 104 4.29 13.36 -5.12
N CYS A 105 4.12 13.87 -3.91
CA CYS A 105 3.84 13.03 -2.75
C CYS A 105 2.57 12.19 -2.98
N GLY A 106 2.65 10.90 -2.75
CA GLY A 106 1.59 9.95 -3.03
C GLY A 106 1.85 8.57 -2.44
N LYS A 107 0.95 7.63 -2.71
CA LYS A 107 1.02 6.25 -2.24
C LYS A 107 0.80 5.30 -3.42
N LEU A 108 1.53 4.18 -3.42
CA LEU A 108 1.25 3.07 -4.31
C LEU A 108 0.09 2.24 -3.78
N MET A 109 -0.68 1.66 -4.71
CA MET A 109 -1.79 0.77 -4.44
C MET A 109 -1.91 -0.26 -5.56
N GLY A 110 -2.33 -1.48 -5.22
CA GLY A 110 -2.74 -2.49 -6.21
C GLY A 110 -4.25 -2.43 -6.39
N GLU A 111 -4.73 -2.33 -7.62
CA GLU A 111 -6.17 -2.41 -7.91
C GLU A 111 -6.63 -3.87 -8.13
N GLU A 112 -7.95 -4.07 -8.11
CA GLU A 112 -8.59 -5.38 -8.23
C GLU A 112 -8.25 -6.11 -9.53
N ASP A 113 -7.95 -5.37 -10.60
CA ASP A 113 -7.53 -5.92 -11.90
C ASP A 113 -6.05 -6.31 -11.94
N GLY A 114 -5.34 -6.25 -10.81
CA GLY A 114 -3.92 -6.52 -10.73
C GLY A 114 -3.04 -5.38 -11.26
N ALA A 115 -3.60 -4.20 -11.51
CA ALA A 115 -2.81 -3.04 -11.90
C ALA A 115 -2.14 -2.37 -10.70
N LEU A 116 -0.88 -1.96 -10.85
CA LEU A 116 -0.24 -1.07 -9.88
C LEU A 116 -0.59 0.38 -10.22
N VAL A 117 -1.08 1.13 -9.24
CA VAL A 117 -1.50 2.53 -9.40
C VAL A 117 -0.80 3.40 -8.37
N PHE A 118 -0.40 4.60 -8.80
CA PHE A 118 0.10 5.66 -7.93
C PHE A 118 -0.97 6.72 -7.71
N ALA A 119 -1.35 6.89 -6.45
CA ALA A 119 -2.35 7.86 -6.00
C ALA A 119 -1.66 9.09 -5.41
N SER A 120 -2.02 10.28 -5.90
CA SER A 120 -1.48 11.55 -5.41
C SER A 120 -2.55 12.63 -5.36
N MET A 121 -2.40 13.55 -4.41
CA MET A 121 -3.26 14.72 -4.25
C MET A 121 -2.68 15.96 -4.93
N GLY A 122 -3.53 16.77 -5.56
CA GLY A 122 -3.17 18.09 -6.08
C GLY A 122 -4.41 18.89 -6.46
N ASP A 123 -4.45 20.19 -6.20
CA ASP A 123 -5.56 21.08 -6.59
C ASP A 123 -6.96 20.60 -6.18
N SER A 124 -7.11 19.99 -4.99
CA SER A 124 -8.35 19.36 -4.53
C SER A 124 -8.85 18.19 -5.41
N LYS A 125 -7.95 17.60 -6.19
CA LYS A 125 -8.20 16.42 -7.02
C LYS A 125 -7.32 15.26 -6.56
N LEU A 126 -7.87 14.07 -6.69
CA LEU A 126 -7.13 12.82 -6.56
C LEU A 126 -6.74 12.36 -7.97
N TYR A 127 -5.44 12.17 -8.18
CA TYR A 127 -4.87 11.66 -9.42
C TYR A 127 -4.47 10.20 -9.22
N LEU A 128 -4.99 9.32 -10.07
CA LEU A 128 -4.60 7.92 -10.16
C LEU A 128 -3.86 7.70 -11.47
N ARG A 129 -2.60 7.31 -11.38
CA ARG A 129 -1.73 7.04 -12.54
C ARG A 129 -1.32 5.58 -12.55
N LEU A 130 -1.44 4.96 -13.72
CA LEU A 130 -1.02 3.58 -13.89
C LEU A 130 0.51 3.54 -13.81
N MET A 131 1.02 2.51 -13.14
CA MET A 131 2.45 2.27 -13.01
C MET A 131 2.78 1.03 -13.84
N GLU A 132 3.76 1.15 -14.73
CA GLU A 132 4.19 0.06 -15.61
C GLU A 132 5.68 -0.16 -15.52
N ASP A 133 6.11 -1.39 -15.80
CA ASP A 133 7.52 -1.72 -15.91
C ASP A 133 8.15 -0.97 -17.09
N GLY A 134 9.17 -0.18 -16.78
CA GLY A 134 10.02 0.50 -17.76
C GLY A 134 11.44 -0.07 -17.77
N PRO A 135 12.26 0.31 -18.76
CA PRO A 135 13.64 -0.17 -18.88
C PRO A 135 14.53 0.16 -17.68
N ASN A 136 14.15 1.13 -16.84
CA ASN A 136 14.86 1.53 -15.62
C ASN A 136 14.05 1.28 -14.34
N GLY A 137 13.12 0.31 -14.37
CA GLY A 137 12.16 0.05 -13.29
C GLY A 137 10.79 0.67 -13.55
N VAL A 138 9.93 0.66 -12.53
CA VAL A 138 8.52 1.05 -12.68
C VAL A 138 8.38 2.57 -12.89
N VAL A 139 7.67 2.97 -13.95
CA VAL A 139 7.42 4.36 -14.32
C VAL A 139 5.92 4.62 -14.35
N ALA A 140 5.50 5.82 -13.93
CA ALA A 140 4.13 6.26 -14.11
C ALA A 140 3.82 6.44 -15.61
N ARG A 141 2.91 5.65 -16.15
CA ARG A 141 2.46 5.74 -17.54
C ARG A 141 0.99 6.12 -17.59
N GLY A 142 0.71 7.32 -18.10
CA GLY A 142 -0.65 7.76 -18.39
C GLY A 142 -1.50 8.05 -17.14
N GLN A 143 -2.42 9.00 -17.29
CA GLN A 143 -3.44 9.26 -16.27
C GLN A 143 -4.54 8.22 -16.40
N ARG A 144 -4.73 7.38 -15.36
CA ARG A 144 -5.80 6.37 -15.35
C ARG A 144 -7.15 7.03 -15.02
N ARG A 145 -7.17 7.83 -13.97
CA ARG A 145 -8.39 8.52 -13.50
C ARG A 145 -8.06 9.80 -12.74
N VAL A 146 -8.94 10.78 -12.82
CA VAL A 146 -8.92 11.98 -11.97
C VAL A 146 -10.26 12.06 -11.26
N VAL A 147 -10.24 12.25 -9.95
CA VAL A 147 -11.45 12.42 -9.14
C VAL A 147 -11.45 13.83 -8.55
N GLU A 148 -12.49 14.60 -8.86
CA GLU A 148 -12.68 15.94 -8.30
C GLU A 148 -13.37 15.85 -6.94
N LEU A 149 -12.72 16.37 -5.89
CA LEU A 149 -13.23 16.25 -4.53
C LEU A 149 -13.97 17.51 -4.04
N GLN A 150 -13.90 18.61 -4.78
CA GLN A 150 -14.54 19.89 -4.42
C GLN A 150 -16.05 19.81 -4.23
N THR A 151 -16.72 18.94 -4.99
CA THR A 151 -18.17 18.76 -4.96
C THR A 151 -18.62 17.75 -3.91
N SER A 152 -17.71 16.89 -3.42
CA SER A 152 -18.02 15.77 -2.53
C SER A 152 -17.55 16.00 -1.10
N LEU A 153 -16.47 16.76 -0.90
CA LEU A 153 -15.92 17.11 0.40
C LEU A 153 -16.33 18.52 0.85
N PRO A 154 -16.52 18.74 2.16
CA PRO A 154 -16.74 20.09 2.68
C PRO A 154 -15.49 20.95 2.47
N PRO A 155 -15.61 22.29 2.33
CA PRO A 155 -14.46 23.18 2.11
C PRO A 155 -13.36 23.04 3.17
N SER A 156 -13.73 22.79 4.44
CA SER A 156 -12.78 22.56 5.53
C SER A 156 -11.94 21.28 5.36
N ALA A 157 -12.41 20.30 4.58
CA ALA A 157 -11.65 19.09 4.28
C ALA A 157 -10.63 19.28 3.15
N LEU A 158 -10.74 20.36 2.38
CA LEU A 158 -9.84 20.69 1.27
C LEU A 158 -8.84 21.79 1.63
N SER A 159 -9.07 22.44 2.76
CA SER A 159 -8.16 23.43 3.35
C SER A 159 -6.80 22.80 3.67
N SER A 160 -5.74 23.56 3.41
CA SER A 160 -4.39 23.25 3.86
C SER A 160 -3.96 24.29 4.88
N THR A 161 -4.18 24.01 6.16
CA THR A 161 -3.52 24.78 7.23
C THR A 161 -2.27 24.05 7.69
N TYR A 162 -1.32 24.79 8.24
CA TYR A 162 -0.12 24.22 8.84
C TYR A 162 -0.26 24.29 10.35
N TRP A 163 0.09 23.21 11.05
CA TRP A 163 0.17 23.23 12.50
C TRP A 163 1.35 22.41 13.02
N MET A 164 1.71 22.65 14.27
CA MET A 164 2.93 22.12 14.89
C MET A 164 2.61 20.88 15.73
N VAL A 165 3.20 19.74 15.38
CA VAL A 165 3.18 18.51 16.18
C VAL A 165 4.59 18.20 16.62
N ARG A 166 4.85 18.12 17.94
CA ARG A 166 6.17 17.71 18.49
C ARG A 166 7.37 18.41 17.80
N LYS A 167 7.27 19.72 17.53
CA LYS A 167 8.27 20.57 16.82
C LYS A 167 8.45 20.29 15.31
N THR A 168 7.58 19.50 14.70
CA THR A 168 7.52 19.31 13.24
C THR A 168 6.32 20.04 12.66
N PHE A 169 6.54 20.76 11.54
CA PHE A 169 5.45 21.31 10.73
C PHE A 169 4.74 20.16 10.02
N VAL A 170 3.45 20.00 10.29
CA VAL A 170 2.62 19.04 9.55
C VAL A 170 1.62 19.84 8.73
N SER A 171 1.56 19.53 7.44
CA SER A 171 0.48 20.02 6.59
C SER A 171 -0.81 19.35 7.05
N GLY A 172 -1.79 20.15 7.47
CA GLY A 172 -3.18 19.74 7.71
C GLY A 172 -3.97 19.54 6.42
N GLY A 173 -3.34 19.77 5.26
CA GLY A 173 -3.93 19.50 3.96
C GLY A 173 -4.30 18.02 3.77
N PRO A 174 -5.15 17.74 2.76
CA PRO A 174 -5.59 16.38 2.46
C PRO A 174 -4.41 15.44 2.21
N SER A 175 -4.34 14.34 2.97
CA SER A 175 -3.28 13.33 2.84
C SER A 175 -3.85 11.93 2.72
N LEU A 176 -3.25 11.13 1.83
CA LEU A 176 -3.62 9.73 1.65
C LEU A 176 -2.97 8.89 2.75
N VAL A 177 -3.77 8.14 3.51
CA VAL A 177 -3.32 7.46 4.73
C VAL A 177 -3.62 5.97 4.75
N GLY A 178 -4.26 5.44 3.71
CA GLY A 178 -4.56 4.03 3.58
C GLY A 178 -5.34 3.70 2.33
N PHE A 179 -5.36 2.40 2.02
CA PHE A 179 -6.09 1.86 0.88
C PHE A 179 -6.58 0.45 1.19
N ALA A 180 -7.80 0.15 0.77
CA ALA A 180 -8.39 -1.18 0.84
C ALA A 180 -8.68 -1.68 -0.58
N SER A 181 -7.78 -2.53 -1.11
CA SER A 181 -7.86 -3.08 -2.47
C SER A 181 -9.18 -3.78 -2.74
N GLY A 182 -9.53 -4.77 -1.93
CA GLY A 182 -10.76 -5.55 -2.09
C GLY A 182 -12.07 -4.80 -1.80
N ALA A 183 -12.00 -3.50 -1.48
CA ALA A 183 -13.18 -2.66 -1.31
C ALA A 183 -13.15 -1.44 -2.25
N GLY A 184 -12.10 -1.28 -3.07
CA GLY A 184 -11.96 -0.15 -3.98
C GLY A 184 -12.00 1.22 -3.29
N VAL A 185 -11.50 1.35 -2.05
CA VAL A 185 -11.56 2.62 -1.29
C VAL A 185 -10.19 3.13 -0.85
N ILE A 186 -9.99 4.44 -0.98
CA ILE A 186 -8.83 5.17 -0.49
C ILE A 186 -9.21 5.97 0.77
N PHE A 187 -8.36 5.97 1.78
CA PHE A 187 -8.54 6.75 2.99
C PHE A 187 -7.81 8.10 2.89
N LEU A 188 -8.57 9.17 3.09
CA LEU A 188 -8.12 10.55 3.05
C LEU A 188 -8.24 11.17 4.44
N ASN A 189 -7.10 11.51 5.03
CA ASN A 189 -7.05 12.33 6.24
C ASN A 189 -7.14 13.81 5.86
N THR A 190 -7.97 14.55 6.58
CA THR A 190 -8.18 15.99 6.39
C THR A 190 -8.40 16.65 7.76
N GLU A 191 -8.35 17.98 7.80
CA GLU A 191 -8.77 18.75 8.98
C GLU A 191 -10.21 18.45 9.41
N ALA A 192 -11.12 18.19 8.46
CA ALA A 192 -12.50 17.87 8.81
C ALA A 192 -12.67 16.46 9.36
N GLY A 193 -11.64 15.59 9.27
CA GLY A 193 -11.64 14.21 9.71
C GLY A 193 -11.17 13.24 8.63
N LEU A 194 -11.43 11.95 8.87
CA LEU A 194 -11.09 10.87 7.96
C LEU A 194 -12.25 10.56 7.03
N PHE A 195 -11.96 10.49 5.73
CA PHE A 195 -12.91 10.16 4.68
C PHE A 195 -12.46 8.92 3.91
N THR A 196 -13.41 8.15 3.40
CA THR A 196 -13.18 7.18 2.33
C THR A 196 -13.53 7.84 1.00
N ILE A 197 -12.79 7.52 -0.05
CA ILE A 197 -13.06 7.87 -1.44
C ILE A 197 -13.22 6.55 -2.19
N GLU A 198 -14.40 6.30 -2.74
CA GLU A 198 -14.60 5.17 -3.66
C GLU A 198 -13.88 5.45 -4.97
N VAL A 199 -12.95 4.58 -5.36
CA VAL A 199 -12.05 4.79 -6.50
C VAL A 199 -12.82 4.94 -7.81
N CYS A 200 -13.89 4.15 -8.00
CA CYS A 200 -14.69 4.11 -9.23
C CYS A 200 -15.64 5.29 -9.39
N SER A 201 -16.41 5.62 -8.34
CA SER A 201 -17.43 6.66 -8.41
C SER A 201 -16.92 8.04 -7.98
N GLY A 202 -15.80 8.10 -7.25
CA GLY A 202 -15.32 9.30 -6.57
C GLY A 202 -16.16 9.72 -5.37
N GLN A 203 -17.15 8.91 -4.96
CA GLN A 203 -17.99 9.23 -3.81
C GLN A 203 -17.16 9.25 -2.54
N THR A 204 -17.43 10.25 -1.70
CA THR A 204 -16.74 10.40 -0.42
C THR A 204 -17.69 10.18 0.74
N LYS A 205 -17.17 9.55 1.80
CA LYS A 205 -17.91 9.30 3.02
C LYS A 205 -17.02 9.57 4.22
N LYS A 206 -17.51 10.37 5.15
CA LYS A 206 -16.81 10.60 6.41
C LYS A 206 -16.93 9.36 7.30
N VAL A 207 -15.80 8.80 7.72
CA VAL A 207 -15.76 7.59 8.55
C VAL A 207 -15.27 7.87 9.98
N HIS A 208 -14.54 8.97 10.20
CA HIS A 208 -14.09 9.32 11.53
C HIS A 208 -13.92 10.84 11.72
N ARG A 209 -14.10 11.33 12.96
CA ARG A 209 -14.03 12.77 13.29
C ARG A 209 -12.63 13.24 13.70
N LYS A 210 -11.70 12.34 14.05
CA LYS A 210 -10.36 12.72 14.52
C LYS A 210 -9.58 13.43 13.41
N MET A 211 -8.94 14.54 13.75
CA MET A 211 -8.25 15.44 12.84
C MET A 211 -6.77 15.07 12.61
N PHE A 212 -6.37 13.85 12.97
CA PHE A 212 -5.01 13.37 12.77
C PHE A 212 -4.93 11.85 12.76
N VAL A 213 -4.94 11.30 11.55
CA VAL A 213 -4.69 9.88 11.28
C VAL A 213 -3.47 9.83 10.35
N GLN A 214 -2.41 9.14 10.76
CA GLN A 214 -1.21 8.96 9.94
C GLN A 214 -1.32 7.72 9.05
N THR A 215 -1.92 6.66 9.58
CA THR A 215 -2.06 5.37 8.91
C THR A 215 -3.41 4.76 9.25
N VAL A 216 -4.09 4.23 8.25
CA VAL A 216 -5.28 3.38 8.38
C VAL A 216 -4.95 2.02 7.81
N ILE A 217 -4.93 0.97 8.61
CA ILE A 217 -4.79 -0.41 8.16
C ILE A 217 -6.20 -0.99 8.01
N PRO A 218 -6.77 -1.05 6.80
CA PRO A 218 -8.10 -1.60 6.62
C PRO A 218 -8.07 -3.12 6.70
N TYR A 219 -9.06 -3.67 7.39
CA TYR A 219 -9.32 -5.11 7.45
C TYR A 219 -10.56 -5.38 6.60
N VAL A 220 -10.37 -6.00 5.43
CA VAL A 220 -11.45 -6.22 4.45
C VAL A 220 -12.12 -7.59 4.58
N SER A 221 -11.49 -8.55 5.27
CA SER A 221 -12.05 -9.87 5.47
C SER A 221 -11.60 -10.50 6.80
N PHE A 222 -12.39 -11.45 7.28
CA PHE A 222 -12.11 -12.27 8.47
C PHE A 222 -12.28 -13.75 8.11
N TYR A 223 -11.43 -14.59 8.69
CA TYR A 223 -11.69 -16.02 8.73
C TYR A 223 -12.85 -16.26 9.70
N SER A 224 -13.97 -16.80 9.21
CA SER A 224 -15.05 -17.33 10.06
C SER A 224 -15.13 -18.84 9.84
N ARG A 225 -15.15 -19.61 10.93
CA ARG A 225 -15.09 -21.08 10.91
C ARG A 225 -16.32 -21.77 10.32
N ASP A 226 -17.30 -21.03 9.81
CA ASP A 226 -18.65 -21.54 9.57
C ASP A 226 -18.84 -22.21 8.19
N HIS A 227 -17.76 -22.56 7.47
CA HIS A 227 -17.84 -23.25 6.16
C HIS A 227 -17.16 -24.63 6.15
N VAL A 228 -17.14 -25.35 7.27
CA VAL A 228 -16.94 -26.82 7.24
C VAL A 228 -18.30 -27.47 7.02
N GLY A 229 -18.68 -27.60 5.74
CA GLY A 229 -19.76 -28.48 5.33
C GLY A 229 -19.40 -29.92 5.65
N ASP A 230 -20.29 -30.57 6.39
CA ASP A 230 -20.27 -31.97 6.82
C ASP A 230 -19.76 -32.92 5.72
N GLY A 231 -18.73 -33.70 6.06
CA GLY A 231 -18.11 -34.61 5.12
C GLY A 231 -17.02 -35.49 5.71
N MET A 232 -17.22 -36.06 6.90
CA MET A 232 -16.49 -37.26 7.30
C MET A 232 -17.46 -38.43 7.45
N PRO A 233 -17.19 -39.59 6.82
CA PRO A 233 -17.90 -40.82 7.15
C PRO A 233 -17.39 -41.33 8.50
N LEU A 234 -18.32 -41.64 9.40
CA LEU A 234 -18.03 -42.28 10.69
C LEU A 234 -17.59 -43.75 10.48
N PRO A 235 -16.64 -44.28 11.28
CA PRO A 235 -16.52 -45.71 11.52
C PRO A 235 -17.65 -46.27 12.40
#